data_AF-A0A944ZNL0-F1
#
_entry.id   AF-A0A944ZNL0-F1
#
_cell.length_a   1.000
_cell.length_b   1.000
_cell.length_c   1.000
_cell.angle_alpha   90.00
_cell.angle_beta   90.00
_cell.angle_gamma   90.00
#
_symmetry.space_group_name_H-M   'P 1'
#
loop_
_entity.id
_entity.type
_entity.pdbx_description
1 polymer ?
#
loop_
_entity_poly.entity_id
_entity_poly.type
_entity_poly.pdbx_seq_one_letter_code
_entity_poly.pdbx_strand_id
1 'polypeptide(L)'
;MELVSFDADGKARVGVLVRDGTFVVDVQAAEVAINRRPYKPFRSLQSLKDDGETGMARLRDIVDKVEAGQVPDALMPVDQVNLV
;
A
#
# COMPACT_ATOMS: atom_id res chain seq x y z
N MET A 1 6.91 -9.67 2.86
CA MET A 1 5.84 -8.73 2.47
C MET A 1 4.77 -9.52 1.77
N GLU A 2 3.56 -9.41 2.29
CA GLU A 2 2.38 -10.04 1.72
C GLU A 2 1.47 -8.94 1.17
N LEU A 3 1.00 -9.12 -0.07
CA LEU A 3 0.09 -8.19 -0.73
C LEU A 3 -1.34 -8.58 -0.42
N VAL A 4 -2.13 -7.61 0.03
CA VAL A 4 -3.55 -7.80 0.36
C VAL A 4 -4.42 -6.83 -0.43
N SER A 5 -5.69 -7.18 -0.60
CA SER A 5 -6.71 -6.21 -0.97
C SER A 5 -7.55 -5.91 0.26
N PHE A 6 -8.02 -4.67 0.38
CA PHE A 6 -8.87 -4.26 1.49
C PHE A 6 -9.81 -3.14 1.04
N ASP A 7 -10.93 -2.98 1.75
CA ASP A 7 -11.82 -1.83 1.54
C ASP A 7 -11.37 -0.64 2.41
N ALA A 8 -11.19 0.52 1.77
CA ALA A 8 -11.03 1.79 2.45
C ALA A 8 -11.90 2.85 1.78
N ASP A 9 -12.86 3.36 2.57
CA ASP A 9 -13.88 4.33 2.15
C ASP A 9 -14.81 3.79 1.05
N GLY A 10 -15.17 2.50 1.09
CA GLY A 10 -16.03 1.87 0.08
C GLY A 10 -15.34 1.65 -1.27
N LYS A 11 -14.00 1.66 -1.29
CA LYS A 11 -13.17 1.43 -2.47
C LYS A 11 -12.15 0.35 -2.17
N ALA A 12 -12.06 -0.62 -3.08
CA ALA A 12 -11.00 -1.62 -3.04
C ALA A 12 -9.63 -0.96 -3.24
N ARG A 13 -8.71 -1.21 -2.32
CA ARG A 13 -7.32 -0.73 -2.33
C ARG A 13 -6.35 -1.90 -2.21
N VAL A 14 -5.09 -1.61 -2.50
CA VAL A 14 -3.99 -2.57 -2.41
C VAL A 14 -3.15 -2.22 -1.20
N GLY A 15 -2.94 -3.19 -0.33
CA GLY A 15 -2.15 -3.05 0.87
C GLY A 15 -0.95 -3.98 0.90
N VAL A 16 0.02 -3.65 1.75
CA VAL A 16 1.10 -4.57 2.14
C VAL A 16 0.99 -4.84 3.63
N LEU A 17 0.89 -6.11 4.02
CA LEU A 17 0.99 -6.50 5.43
C LEU A 17 2.42 -6.31 5.94
N VAL A 18 2.53 -5.64 7.09
CA VAL A 18 3.79 -5.35 7.79
C VAL A 18 3.66 -5.70 9.27
N ARG A 19 4.78 -5.67 10.00
CA ARG A 19 4.85 -5.94 11.45
C ARG A 19 4.14 -7.25 11.82
N ASP A 20 4.56 -8.34 11.17
CA ASP A 20 4.02 -9.70 11.37
C ASP A 20 2.50 -9.82 11.14
N GLY A 21 1.95 -8.97 10.25
CA GLY A 21 0.55 -9.01 9.86
C GLY A 21 -0.39 -8.26 10.80
N THR A 22 0.12 -7.32 11.60
CA THR A 22 -0.69 -6.48 12.49
C THR A 22 -1.09 -5.14 11.86
N PHE A 23 -0.39 -4.70 10.83
CA PHE A 23 -0.68 -3.46 10.10
C PHE A 23 -0.70 -3.68 8.59
N VAL A 24 -1.47 -2.85 7.91
CA VAL A 24 -1.49 -2.71 6.46
C VAL A 24 -0.95 -1.33 6.08
N VAL A 25 0.00 -1.31 5.15
CA VAL A 25 0.38 -0.09 4.44
C VAL A 25 -0.55 0.09 3.24
N ASP A 26 -1.35 1.16 3.21
CA ASP A 26 -2.13 1.58 2.05
C ASP A 26 -1.18 2.16 0.99
N VAL A 27 -0.93 1.37 -0.06
CA VAL A 27 0.01 1.73 -1.12
C VAL A 27 -0.49 2.96 -1.88
N GLN A 28 -1.79 3.07 -2.14
CA GLN A 28 -2.35 4.21 -2.87
C GLN A 28 -2.27 5.51 -2.06
N ALA A 29 -2.58 5.47 -0.76
CA ALA A 29 -2.45 6.63 0.12
C ALA A 29 -0.99 7.07 0.24
N ALA A 30 -0.07 6.11 0.44
CA ALA A 30 1.36 6.39 0.51
C ALA A 30 1.91 7.02 -0.77
N GLU A 31 1.52 6.50 -1.93
CA GLU A 31 1.91 7.02 -3.24
C GLU A 31 1.46 8.48 -3.46
N VAL A 32 0.22 8.80 -3.06
CA VAL A 32 -0.31 10.17 -3.15
C VAL A 32 0.47 11.12 -2.26
N ALA A 33 0.77 10.71 -1.02
CA ALA A 33 1.52 11.52 -0.07
C ALA A 33 2.98 11.75 -0.52
N ILE A 34 3.67 10.71 -0.98
CA ILE A 34 5.07 10.77 -1.42
C ILE A 34 5.22 11.65 -2.67
N ASN A 35 4.37 11.45 -3.68
CA ASN A 35 4.57 12.09 -4.99
C ASN A 35 3.90 13.46 -5.13
N ARG A 36 3.09 13.89 -4.15
CA ARG A 36 2.34 15.17 -4.17
C ARG A 36 1.57 15.45 -5.47
N ARG A 37 1.21 14.40 -6.20
CA ARG A 37 0.52 14.46 -7.49
C ARG A 37 -0.54 13.35 -7.53
N PRO A 38 -1.65 13.54 -8.27
CA PRO A 38 -2.56 12.45 -8.60
C PRO A 38 -1.82 11.50 -9.55
N TYR A 39 -1.05 10.58 -8.99
CA TYR A 39 -0.43 9.49 -9.74
C TYR A 39 -1.53 8.54 -10.23
N LYS A 40 -1.35 7.94 -11.41
CA LYS A 40 -2.23 6.86 -11.87
C LYS A 40 -1.97 5.67 -10.95
N PRO A 41 -2.89 5.31 -10.03
CA PRO A 41 -2.62 4.25 -9.06
C PRO A 41 -2.26 2.95 -9.77
N PHE A 42 -1.50 2.08 -9.11
CA PHE A 42 -1.58 0.65 -9.42
C PHE A 42 -3.07 0.30 -9.39
N ARG A 43 -3.65 0.06 -10.57
CA ARG A 43 -5.10 -0.09 -10.74
C ARG A 43 -5.58 -1.38 -10.09
N SER A 44 -4.67 -2.32 -9.85
CA SER A 44 -4.92 -3.62 -9.25
C SER A 44 -3.62 -4.31 -8.82
N LEU A 45 -3.73 -5.36 -8.01
CA LEU A 45 -2.65 -6.32 -7.75
C LEU A 45 -2.06 -6.89 -9.05
N GLN A 46 -2.88 -7.03 -10.11
CA GLN A 46 -2.43 -7.50 -11.41
C GLN A 46 -1.45 -6.51 -12.05
N SER A 47 -1.74 -5.20 -12.02
CA SER A 47 -0.80 -4.20 -12.56
C SER A 47 0.55 -4.17 -11.85
N LEU A 48 0.57 -4.48 -10.55
CA LEU A 48 1.81 -4.63 -9.78
C LEU A 48 2.60 -5.88 -10.20
N LYS A 49 1.91 -6.99 -10.45
CA LYS A 49 2.52 -8.22 -10.94
C LYS A 49 3.06 -8.07 -12.36
N ASP A 50 2.35 -7.34 -13.22
CA ASP A 50 2.73 -7.12 -14.62
C ASP A 50 4.00 -6.26 -14.76
N ASP A 51 4.23 -5.32 -13.83
CA ASP A 51 5.45 -4.47 -13.78
C ASP A 51 6.70 -5.22 -13.25
N GLY A 52 6.54 -6.45 -12.75
CA GLY A 52 7.65 -7.33 -12.35
C GLY A 52 8.56 -6.76 -11.25
N GLU A 53 9.88 -6.86 -11.45
CA GLU A 53 10.89 -6.42 -10.47
C GLU A 53 10.81 -4.93 -10.13
N THR A 54 10.45 -4.08 -11.10
CA THR A 54 10.33 -2.63 -10.90
C THR A 54 9.16 -2.30 -9.99
N GLY A 55 8.02 -2.99 -10.16
CA GLY A 55 6.84 -2.83 -9.29
C GLY A 55 7.12 -3.24 -7.85
N MET A 56 7.83 -4.35 -7.66
CA MET A 56 8.19 -4.85 -6.33
C MET A 56 9.25 -3.98 -5.62
N ALA A 57 10.23 -3.45 -6.34
CA ALA A 57 11.21 -2.51 -5.77
C ALA A 57 10.53 -1.22 -5.29
N ARG A 58 9.54 -0.73 -6.05
CA ARG A 58 8.76 0.44 -5.69
C ARG A 58 7.88 0.20 -4.46
N LEU A 59 7.22 -0.96 -4.37
CA LEU A 59 6.47 -1.34 -3.16
C LEU A 59 7.35 -1.36 -1.90
N ARG A 60 8.58 -1.88 -2.01
CA ARG A 60 9.56 -1.86 -0.90
C ARG A 60 9.87 -0.44 -0.46
N ASP A 61 10.23 0.44 -1.39
CA ASP A 61 10.53 1.84 -1.09
C ASP A 61 9.36 2.57 -0.41
N ILE A 62 8.12 2.29 -0.82
CA ILE A 62 6.92 2.84 -0.18
C ILE A 62 6.78 2.35 1.25
N VAL A 63 6.88 1.04 1.46
CA VAL A 63 6.78 0.42 2.78
C VAL A 63 7.84 0.98 3.71
N ASP A 64 9.10 1.04 3.26
CA ASP A 64 10.22 1.56 4.05
C ASP A 64 9.98 3.01 4.48
N LYS A 65 9.44 3.86 3.59
CA LYS A 65 9.10 5.26 3.91
C LYS A 65 7.95 5.37 4.91
N VAL A 66 6.94 4.51 4.79
CA VAL A 66 5.81 4.47 5.72
C VAL A 66 6.27 3.98 7.10
N GLU A 67 7.09 2.92 7.16
CA GLU A 67 7.64 2.39 8.42
C GLU A 67 8.62 3.37 9.09
N ALA A 68 9.34 4.17 8.30
CA ALA A 68 10.15 5.29 8.78
C ALA A 68 9.33 6.49 9.29
N GLY A 69 7.99 6.43 9.21
CA GLY A 69 7.08 7.47 9.70
C GLY A 69 6.95 8.69 8.78
N GLN A 70 7.39 8.60 7.53
CA GLN A 70 7.28 9.72 6.57
C GLN A 70 5.85 9.89 6.05
N VAL A 71 5.06 8.81 6.03
CA VAL A 71 3.64 8.82 5.67
C VAL A 71 2.82 8.05 6.72
N PRO A 72 2.62 8.62 7.92
CA PRO A 72 1.93 7.92 9.01
C PRO A 72 0.48 7.57 8.66
N ASP A 73 -0.19 8.41 7.87
CA ASP A 73 -1.59 8.23 7.48
C ASP A 73 -1.83 7.03 6.55
N ALA A 74 -0.76 6.49 5.96
CA ALA A 74 -0.84 5.30 5.11
C ALA A 74 -0.65 3.99 5.90
N LEU A 75 -0.37 4.05 7.21
CA LEU A 75 -0.23 2.87 8.06
C LEU A 75 -1.52 2.67 8.87
N MET A 76 -2.21 1.56 8.63
CA MET A 76 -3.48 1.25 9.29
C MET A 76 -3.40 -0.08 10.06
N PRO A 77 -3.98 -0.17 11.26
CA PRO A 77 -4.17 -1.46 11.94
C PRO A 77 -5.03 -2.42 11.10
N VAL A 78 -4.67 -3.70 11.05
CA VAL A 78 -5.41 -4.72 10.27
C VAL A 78 -6.86 -4.87 10.73
N ASP A 79 -7.13 -4.69 12.03
CA ASP A 79 -8.47 -4.75 12.62
C ASP A 79 -9.37 -3.55 12.25
N GLN A 80 -8.79 -2.48 11.69
CA GLN A 80 -9.53 -1.31 11.19
C GLN A 80 -9.83 -1.39 9.69
N VAL A 81 -9.32 -2.40 8.99
CA VAL A 81 -9.52 -2.60 7.55
C VAL A 81 -10.27 -3.89 7.28
N ASN A 82 -11.20 -3.86 6.33
CA ASN A 82 -11.89 -5.05 5.88
C ASN A 82 -11.09 -5.70 4.74
N LEU A 83 -10.31 -6.75 5.04
CA LEU A 83 -9.57 -7.50 4.04
C LEU A 83 -10.54 -8.25 3.09
N VAL A 84 -10.26 -8.23 1.78
CA VAL A 84 -11.11 -8.79 0.72
C VAL A 84 -10.33 -9.79 -0.14
#